data_AF-A0A359G1Z7-F1
#
_entry.id   AF-A0A359G1Z7-F1
#
_cell.length_a   1.000
_cell.length_b   1.000
_cell.length_c   1.000
_cell.angle_alpha   90.00
_cell.angle_beta   90.00
_cell.angle_gamma   90.00
#
_symmetry.space_group_name_H-M   'P 1'
#
loop_
_entity.id
_entity.type
_entity.pdbx_description
1 polymer ?
#
loop_
_entity_poly.entity_id
_entity_poly.type
_entity_poly.pdbx_seq_one_letter_code
_entity_poly.pdbx_strand_id
1 'polypeptide(L)' 'MTPEEILKVEQDIVLTLKNIYDPEIPVNIYDLGLIYEIDYT' A
#
# COMPACT_ATOMS: atom_id res chain seq x y z
N MET A 1 -7.87 -12.27 -13.90
CA MET A 1 -6.78 -11.29 -14.11
C MET A 1 -5.52 -12.06 -14.41
N THR A 2 -4.68 -11.56 -15.31
CA THR A 2 -3.35 -12.14 -15.53
C THR A 2 -2.46 -11.84 -14.32
N PRO A 3 -1.38 -12.62 -14.09
CA PRO A 3 -0.42 -12.31 -13.03
C PRO A 3 0.16 -10.89 -13.13
N GLU A 4 0.31 -10.37 -14.36
CA GLU A 4 0.80 -9.01 -14.62
C GLU A 4 -0.20 -7.93 -14.20
N GLU A 5 -1.50 -8.19 -14.35
CA GLU A 5 -2.56 -7.29 -13.89
C GLU A 5 -2.63 -7.23 -12.36
N ILE A 6 -2.45 -8.38 -11.68
CA ILE A 6 -2.41 -8.45 -10.22
C ILE A 6 -1.24 -7.64 -9.68
N LEU A 7 -0.04 -7.84 -10.24
CA LEU A 7 1.15 -7.11 -9.83
C LEU A 7 1.00 -5.59 -10.00
N LYS A 8 0.33 -5.15 -11.08
CA LYS A 8 0.03 -3.71 -11.26
C LYS A 8 -0.89 -3.17 -10.17
N VAL A 9 -1.96 -3.90 -9.85
CA VAL A 9 -2.89 -3.48 -8.80
C VAL A 9 -2.20 -3.41 -7.44
N GLU A 10 -1.37 -4.40 -7.11
CA GLU A 10 -0.57 -4.38 -5.87
C GLU A 10 0.36 -3.16 -5.82
N GLN A 11 1.03 -2.83 -6.93
CA GLN A 11 1.90 -1.66 -7.01
C GLN A 11 1.12 -0.36 -6.79
N ASP A 12 -0.04 -0.21 -7.43
CA ASP A 12 -0.88 0.99 -7.29
C ASP A 12 -1.41 1.16 -5.86
N ILE A 13 -1.78 0.05 -5.20
CA ILE A 13 -2.18 0.04 -3.80
C ILE A 13 -1.02 0.52 -2.92
N VAL A 14 0.17 -0.05 -3.07
CA VAL A 14 1.36 0.33 -2.28
C VAL A 14 1.72 1.79 -2.49
N LEU A 15 1.70 2.27 -3.74
CA LEU A 15 1.96 3.69 -4.05
C LEU A 15 0.95 4.61 -3.36
N THR A 16 -0.32 4.23 -3.33
CA THR A 16 -1.37 5.01 -2.66
C THR A 16 -1.14 5.05 -1.16
N LEU A 17 -0.85 3.90 -0.54
CA LEU A 17 -0.58 3.80 0.90
C LEU A 17 0.64 4.63 1.33
N LYS A 18 1.68 4.69 0.50
CA LYS A 18 2.87 5.53 0.76
C LYS A 18 2.60 7.04 0.70
N ASN A 19 1.52 7.47 0.07
CA ASN A 19 1.10 8.87 0.06
C ASN A 19 0.24 9.26 1.27
N ILE A 20 -0.16 8.29 2.11
CA ILE A 20 -0.92 8.54 3.32
C ILE A 20 0.07 8.63 4.49
N TYR A 21 0.17 9.82 5.08
CA TYR A 21 1.08 10.12 6.18
C TYR A 21 0.36 10.09 7.52
N ASP A 22 1.10 9.69 8.56
CA ASP A 22 0.66 9.86 9.92
C ASP A 22 0.59 11.37 10.27
N PRO A 23 -0.47 11.86 10.92
CA PRO A 23 -0.61 13.28 11.25
C PRO A 23 0.32 13.75 12.38
N GLU A 24 0.86 12.84 13.20
CA GLU A 24 1.74 13.15 14.33
C GLU A 24 3.22 13.14 13.93
N ILE A 25 3.60 12.31 12.94
CA ILE A 25 5.00 12.19 12.47
C ILE A 25 5.09 12.19 10.93
N PRO A 26 6.18 12.74 10.34
CA PRO A 26 6.35 12.80 8.88
C PRO A 26 6.77 11.46 8.27
N VAL A 27 6.03 10.38 8.55
CA VAL A 27 6.27 9.01 8.05
C VAL A 27 4.93 8.46 7.52
N ASN A 28 4.98 7.68 6.44
CA ASN A 28 3.78 7.08 5.86
C ASN A 28 3.38 5.77 6.55
N ILE A 29 2.09 5.43 6.44
CA ILE A 29 1.50 4.27 7.11
C ILE A 29 2.06 2.92 6.63
N TYR A 30 2.60 2.88 5.41
CA TYR A 30 3.22 1.69 4.84
C TYR A 30 4.59 1.43 5.47
N ASP A 31 5.45 2.46 5.54
CA ASP A 31 6.78 2.37 6.15
C ASP A 31 6.71 2.22 7.67
N LEU A 32 5.63 2.67 8.31
CA LEU A 32 5.33 2.40 9.73
C LEU A 32 4.89 0.95 9.99
N GLY A 33 4.58 0.17 8.96
CA GLY A 33 4.11 -1.21 9.12
C GLY A 33 2.72 -1.31 9.75
N LEU A 34 1.86 -0.30 9.55
CA LEU A 34 0.48 -0.30 10.07
C LEU A 34 -0.48 -1.14 9.22
N ILE A 35 -0.01 -1.66 8.09
CA ILE A 35 -0.77 -2.50 7.17
C ILE A 35 -0.51 -3.96 7.50
N TYR A 36 -1.53 -4.68 7.97
CA TYR A 36 -1.41 -6.09 8.35
C TYR A 36 -1.41 -7.03 7.14
N GLU A 37 -2.34 -6.80 6.21
CA GLU A 37 -2.52 -7.64 5.03
C GLU A 37 -3.17 -6.83 3.90
N ILE A 38 -2.83 -7.16 2.66
CA ILE A 38 -3.52 -6.71 1.46
C ILE A 38 -4.09 -7.98 0.83
N ASP A 39 -5.37 -8.22 1.04
CA ASP A 39 -6.10 -9.32 0.40
C ASP A 39 -6.95 -8.74 -0.74
N TYR A 40 -6.75 -9.27 -1.94
CA TYR A 40 -7.47 -8.87 -3.14
C TYR A 40 -8.07 -10.14 -3.77
N THR A 41 -9.36 -10.35 -3.53
CA THR A 41 -10.14 -11.51 -4.01
C THR A 41 -10.85 -11.22 -5.33
#